data_AF-A0A530X9X5-F1
#
_entry.id   AF-A0A530X9X5-F1
#
_cell.length_a   1.000
_cell.length_b   1.000
_cell.length_c   1.000
_cell.angle_alpha   90.00
_cell.angle_beta   90.00
_cell.angle_gamma   90.00
#
_symmetry.space_group_name_H-M   'P 1'
#
loop_
_entity.id
_entity.type
_entity.pdbx_description
1 polymer ?
#
loop_
_entity_poly.entity_id
_entity_poly.type
_entity_poly.pdbx_seq_one_letter_code
_entity_poly.pdbx_strand_id
1 'polypeptide(L)' 'MVAIYTVWYNFIKMHKTLKMTPAMAAGVSQTLWSMDDLCEKMDAVAPKPGQRGPYKKAIAA' A
#
# COMPACT_ATOMS: atom_id res chain seq x y z
N MET A 1 4.15 2.55 -9.30
CA MET A 1 4.09 1.09 -9.09
C MET A 1 5.12 0.56 -8.07
N VAL A 2 5.80 1.43 -7.30
CA VAL A 2 6.87 1.00 -6.36
C VAL A 2 6.34 0.81 -4.94
N ALA A 3 5.55 1.74 -4.42
CA ALA A 3 5.10 1.73 -3.03
C ALA A 3 4.35 0.44 -2.63
N ILE A 4 3.31 0.06 -3.37
CA ILE A 4 2.51 -1.15 -3.06
C ILE A 4 3.39 -2.41 -3.13
N TYR A 5 4.26 -2.51 -4.12
CA TYR A 5 5.18 -3.64 -4.27
C TYR A 5 6.16 -3.72 -3.09
N THR A 6 6.73 -2.59 -2.67
CA THR A 6 7.67 -2.56 -1.54
C THR A 6 7.00 -3.00 -0.24
N VAL A 7 5.73 -2.64 -0.01
CA VAL A 7 5.02 -3.08 1.19
C VAL A 7 4.71 -4.57 1.11
N TRP A 8 4.20 -5.06 -0.01
CA TRP A 8 3.90 -6.49 -0.18
C TRP A 8 5.14 -7.37 -0.03
N TYR A 9 6.27 -7.00 -0.65
CA TYR A 9 7.48 -7.80 -0.58
C TYR A 9 8.10 -7.83 0.83
N ASN A 10 8.08 -6.70 1.55
CA ASN A 10 8.71 -6.60 2.86
C ASN A 10 7.85 -7.13 4.02
N PHE A 11 6.52 -7.01 3.95
CA PHE A 11 5.63 -7.30 5.07
C PHE A 11 4.73 -8.55 4.89
N ILE A 12 4.41 -8.92 3.64
CA ILE A 12 3.46 -10.01 3.34
C ILE A 12 4.17 -11.24 2.78
N LYS A 13 5.12 -11.03 1.85
CA LYS A 13 5.77 -12.12 1.14
C LYS A 13 6.80 -12.83 2.02
N MET A 14 6.60 -14.13 2.23
CA MET A 14 7.59 -14.98 2.87
C MET A 14 8.80 -15.18 1.95
N HIS A 15 9.99 -14.84 2.44
CA HIS A 15 11.21 -14.99 1.64
C HIS A 15 11.69 -16.44 1.65
N LYS A 16 12.01 -17.00 0.48
CA LYS A 16 12.31 -18.44 0.33
C LYS A 16 13.53 -18.89 1.16
N THR A 17 14.56 -18.06 1.24
CA THR A 17 15.81 -18.35 1.97
C THR A 17 15.71 -18.01 3.46
N LEU A 18 15.12 -16.85 3.81
CA LEU A 18 15.04 -16.37 5.19
C LEU A 18 13.94 -17.08 6.00
N LYS A 19 12.97 -17.72 5.31
CA LYS A 19 11.76 -18.35 5.90
C LYS A 19 10.89 -17.40 6.71
N MET A 20 11.20 -16.10 6.69
CA MET A 20 10.49 -15.01 7.31
C MET A 20 10.42 -13.83 6.33
N THR A 21 9.63 -12.81 6.67
CA THR A 21 9.57 -11.60 5.83
C THR A 21 10.81 -10.75 6.05
N PRO A 22 11.25 -9.97 5.03
CA PRO A 22 12.39 -9.06 5.18
C PRO A 22 12.22 -8.06 6.34
N ALA A 23 11.00 -7.54 6.57
CA ALA A 23 10.74 -6.64 7.69
C ALA A 23 10.88 -7.31 9.06
N MET A 24 10.59 -8.61 9.16
CA MET A 24 10.82 -9.39 10.38
C MET A 24 12.31 -9.65 10.60
N ALA A 25 13.05 -10.01 9.55
CA ALA A 25 14.50 -10.21 9.63
C ALA A 25 15.24 -8.92 10.02
N ALA A 26 14.75 -7.76 9.58
CA ALA A 26 15.29 -6.44 9.92
C ALA A 26 14.81 -5.90 11.29
N GLY A 27 13.93 -6.61 12.01
CA GLY A 27 13.39 -6.16 13.29
C GLY A 27 12.42 -4.97 13.20
N VAL A 28 11.92 -4.65 12.00
CA VAL A 28 11.01 -3.52 11.76
C VAL A 28 9.57 -3.89 12.15
N SER A 29 9.18 -5.13 11.93
CA SER A 29 7.90 -5.69 12.36
C SER A 29 8.12 -7.02 13.04
N GLN A 30 7.37 -7.30 14.12
CA GLN A 30 7.38 -8.61 14.77
C GLN A 30 6.23 -9.51 14.28
N THR A 31 5.29 -8.95 13.50
CA THR A 31 4.10 -9.66 13.01
C THR A 31 4.12 -9.77 11.49
N LEU A 32 3.62 -10.92 11.01
CA LEU A 32 3.31 -11.13 9.60
C LEU A 32 2.02 -10.37 9.26
N TRP A 33 2.02 -9.64 8.15
CA TRP A 33 0.82 -8.95 7.68
C TRP A 33 0.07 -9.80 6.67
N SER A 34 -1.26 -9.77 6.75
CA SER A 34 -2.14 -10.30 5.71
C SER A 34 -2.35 -9.28 4.58
N MET A 35 -2.91 -9.73 3.46
CA MET A 35 -3.27 -8.80 2.38
C MET A 35 -4.44 -7.89 2.79
N ASP A 36 -5.33 -8.38 3.66
CA ASP A 36 -6.48 -7.61 4.17
C ASP A 36 -6.00 -6.46 5.06
N ASP A 37 -5.03 -6.71 5.94
CA ASP A 37 -4.43 -5.66 6.80
C ASP A 37 -3.80 -4.51 5.97
N LEU A 38 -3.27 -4.84 4.79
CA LEU A 38 -2.71 -3.85 3.88
C LEU A 38 -3.82 -2.97 3.26
N CYS A 39 -4.89 -3.59 2.79
CA CYS A 39 -6.04 -2.88 2.23
C CYS A 39 -6.68 -1.97 3.28
N GLU A 40 -6.90 -2.46 4.50
CA GLU A 40 -7.46 -1.65 5.59
C GLU A 40 -6.60 -0.42 5.91
N LYS A 41 -5.27 -0.57 5.93
CA LYS A 41 -4.36 0.55 6.16
C LYS A 41 -4.35 1.53 4.99
N MET A 42 -4.47 1.04 3.76
CA MET A 42 -4.60 1.90 2.58
C MET A 42 -5.89 2.72 2.64
N ASP A 43 -7.00 2.10 2.99
CA ASP A 43 -8.31 2.75 3.11
C ASP A 43 -8.34 3.76 4.26
N ALA A 44 -7.68 3.45 5.38
CA ALA A 44 -7.54 4.37 6.51
C ALA A 44 -6.76 5.65 6.17
N VAL A 45 -5.79 5.56 5.25
CA VAL A 45 -4.97 6.70 4.80
C VAL A 45 -5.58 7.42 3.60
N ALA A 46 -6.45 6.76 2.84
CA ALA A 46 -7.06 7.34 1.66
C ALA A 46 -7.86 8.62 2.01
N PRO A 47 -7.59 9.76 1.35
CA PRO A 47 -8.42 10.94 1.56
C PRO A 47 -9.85 10.61 1.16
N LYS A 48 -10.83 11.03 1.98
CA LYS A 48 -12.25 10.86 1.66
C LYS A 48 -12.50 11.34 0.22
N PRO A 49 -13.07 10.50 -0.67
CA PRO A 49 -13.36 10.90 -2.03
C PRO A 49 -14.23 12.16 -2.02
N GLY A 50 -13.65 13.30 -2.39
CA GLY A 50 -14.38 14.56 -2.48
C GLY A 50 -15.31 14.58 -3.69
N GLN A 51 -16.31 15.46 -3.69
CA GLN A 51 -17.08 15.73 -4.90
C GLN A 51 -16.14 16.20 -6.01
N ARG A 52 -16.20 15.53 -7.15
CA ARG A 52 -15.46 15.92 -8.35
C ARG A 52 -15.80 17.36 -8.72
N GLY A 53 -14.79 18.21 -8.90
CA GLY A 53 -14.97 19.59 -9.35
C GLY A 53 -15.57 19.68 -10.77
N PRO A 54 -16.19 20.82 -11.12
CA PRO A 54 -16.77 21.02 -12.45
C PRO A 54 -15.72 20.89 -13.55
N TYR A 55 -16.10 20.31 -14.69
CA TYR A 55 -15.23 20.19 -15.86
C TYR A 55 -14.86 21.58 -16.41
N LYS A 56 -13.59 21.75 -16.81
CA LYS A 56 -13.13 22.97 -17.48
C LYS A 56 -13.90 23.16 -18.78
N LYS A 57 -14.53 24.33 -18.95
CA LYS A 57 -15.16 24.70 -20.22
C LYS A 57 -14.06 24.95 -21.25
N ALA A 58 -14.16 24.29 -22.40
CA ALA A 58 -13.30 24.59 -23.53
C ALA A 58 -13.62 26.02 -24.01
N ILE A 59 -12.59 26.84 -24.16
CA ILE A 59 -12.72 28.15 -24.81
C ILE A 59 -12.78 27.84 -26.31
N ALA A 60 -13.90 28.20 -26.95
CA ALA A 60 -14.01 28.11 -28.41
C ALA A 60 -13.00 29.08 -29.03
N ALA A 61 -12.20 28.56 -29.97
CA ALA A 61 -11.23 29.33 -30.75
C ALA A 61 -11.92 30.28 -31.73
#